data_AF-A0A2W4X6F3-F1
#
_entry.id   AF-A0A2W4X6F3-F1
#
_cell.length_a   1.000
_cell.length_b   1.000
_cell.length_c   1.000
_cell.angle_alpha   90.00
_cell.angle_beta   90.00
_cell.angle_gamma   90.00
#
_symmetry.space_group_name_H-M   'P 1'
#
loop_
_entity.id
_entity.type
_entity.pdbx_description
1 polymer ?
#
loop_
_entity_poly.entity_id
_entity_poly.type
_entity_poly.pdbx_seq_one_letter_code
_entity_poly.pdbx_strand_id
1 'polypeptide(L)'
;MIRKAARFLAAALFVALAGPAVAQTSIDEAERGIVRVVVILESPDGRMLYGSGSGFVVAPNLVVTNAHVVAAARQRPEFGVAIVPPAGDGLIAARIIRYSPLSELALLEFSGGADLEPLTISTVEPHAGDGVVALGYPDVDYQGATGADLLRPTPPSRTSGQIASLRDRAPTGDSIPTINHQAVISSGSSGGPLMDECGRVIGVNSWHVSGADTRETRGVSTRVGQLLQFLDEAGVSPNLSDERCLTFTERVEAERTATIDALQAQNEELASKLETADRLTRIAVVILIGGTLALFVAVCVLGAVVLSRRRGGNGHAPAPHHETVVQHHDPEPFEAPRRRTGVVAIVGGASN
;
A
#
# COMPACT_ATOMS: atom_id res chain seq x y z
N MET A 1 -31.14 -13.32 -24.10
CA MET A 1 -30.28 -12.10 -24.08
C MET A 1 -29.79 -11.72 -22.67
N ILE A 2 -30.47 -12.15 -21.60
CA ILE A 2 -30.13 -11.88 -20.19
C ILE A 2 -28.80 -12.51 -19.72
N ARG A 3 -28.39 -13.66 -20.27
CA ARG A 3 -27.12 -14.35 -19.90
C ARG A 3 -25.84 -13.70 -20.47
N LYS A 4 -25.93 -12.83 -21.48
CA LYS A 4 -24.77 -12.17 -22.08
C LYS A 4 -24.41 -10.85 -21.37
N ALA A 5 -25.40 -10.17 -20.78
CA ALA A 5 -25.19 -8.96 -19.98
C ALA A 5 -24.48 -9.26 -18.64
N ALA A 6 -24.79 -10.40 -18.01
CA ALA A 6 -24.17 -10.80 -16.74
C ALA A 6 -22.66 -11.14 -16.86
N ARG A 7 -22.18 -11.51 -18.05
CA ARG A 7 -20.75 -11.80 -18.28
C ARG A 7 -19.90 -10.55 -18.55
N PHE A 8 -20.52 -9.48 -19.05
CA PHE A 8 -19.84 -8.19 -19.23
C PHE A 8 -19.68 -7.42 -17.91
N LEU A 9 -20.60 -7.61 -16.96
CA LEU A 9 -20.54 -6.95 -15.66
C LEU A 9 -19.45 -7.55 -14.73
N ALA A 10 -19.11 -8.82 -14.91
CA ALA A 10 -18.03 -9.48 -14.16
C ALA A 10 -16.62 -9.13 -14.67
N ALA A 11 -16.48 -8.73 -15.95
CA ALA A 11 -15.19 -8.36 -16.54
C ALA A 11 -14.83 -6.88 -16.29
N ALA A 12 -15.83 -6.01 -16.13
CA ALA A 12 -15.60 -4.60 -15.82
C ALA A 12 -15.23 -4.34 -14.35
N LEU A 13 -15.50 -5.30 -13.44
CA LEU A 13 -15.20 -5.16 -12.01
C LEU A 13 -13.73 -5.52 -11.66
N PHE A 14 -12.97 -6.10 -12.60
CA PHE A 14 -11.59 -6.56 -12.35
C PHE A 14 -10.50 -5.65 -12.92
N VAL A 15 -10.84 -4.57 -13.64
CA VAL A 15 -9.85 -3.75 -14.38
C VAL A 15 -9.52 -2.42 -13.70
N ALA A 16 -10.18 -2.06 -12.59
CA ALA A 16 -10.05 -0.72 -12.00
C ALA A 16 -9.19 -0.59 -10.72
N LEU A 17 -8.41 -1.60 -10.35
CA LEU A 17 -7.60 -1.59 -9.11
C LEU A 17 -6.08 -1.58 -9.31
N ALA A 18 -5.58 -1.49 -10.54
CA ALA A 18 -4.16 -1.29 -10.79
C ALA A 18 -3.89 0.21 -10.99
N GLY A 19 -3.86 0.96 -9.89
CA GLY A 19 -3.04 2.18 -9.88
C GLY A 19 -1.57 1.80 -10.15
N PRO A 20 -0.71 2.73 -10.57
CA PRO A 20 0.72 2.47 -10.61
C PRO A 20 1.17 2.34 -9.15
N ALA A 21 1.10 1.14 -8.60
CA ALA A 21 1.91 0.79 -7.45
C ALA A 21 3.34 0.81 -7.99
N VAL A 22 4.05 1.92 -7.79
CA VAL A 22 5.50 1.90 -7.79
C VAL A 22 5.81 0.83 -6.75
N ALA A 23 6.24 -0.34 -7.21
CA ALA A 23 6.29 -1.52 -6.37
C ALA A 23 7.18 -1.22 -5.17
N GLN A 24 6.60 -1.20 -3.97
CA GLN A 24 7.38 -1.19 -2.74
C GLN A 24 8.24 -2.45 -2.79
N THR A 25 9.54 -2.28 -3.07
CA THR A 25 10.50 -3.38 -3.04
C THR A 25 10.48 -3.94 -1.64
N SER A 26 10.08 -5.20 -1.47
CA SER A 26 10.13 -5.80 -0.15
C SER A 26 11.59 -5.86 0.31
N ILE A 27 11.82 -5.83 1.62
CA ILE A 27 13.18 -5.96 2.16
C ILE A 27 13.85 -7.24 1.61
N ASP A 28 13.11 -8.33 1.51
CA ASP A 28 13.58 -9.62 0.98
C ASP A 28 14.02 -9.53 -0.50
N GLU A 29 13.40 -8.66 -1.29
CA GLU A 29 13.83 -8.39 -2.66
C GLU A 29 15.08 -7.50 -2.68
N ALA A 30 15.12 -6.50 -1.81
CA ALA A 30 16.26 -5.60 -1.69
C ALA A 30 17.55 -6.34 -1.26
N GLU A 31 17.45 -7.43 -0.49
CA GLU A 31 18.57 -8.29 -0.11
C GLU A 31 19.35 -8.84 -1.32
N ARG A 32 18.72 -9.00 -2.47
CA ARG A 32 19.37 -9.51 -3.69
C ARG A 32 20.38 -8.55 -4.30
N GLY A 33 20.23 -7.25 -4.04
CA GLY A 33 21.16 -6.23 -4.50
C GLY A 33 22.24 -5.87 -3.48
N ILE A 34 22.34 -6.59 -2.36
CA ILE A 34 23.34 -6.36 -1.31
C ILE A 34 24.47 -7.35 -1.48
N VAL A 35 25.71 -6.86 -1.45
CA VAL A 35 26.91 -7.65 -1.72
C VAL A 35 27.91 -7.53 -0.60
N ARG A 36 28.71 -8.57 -0.39
CA ARG A 36 29.90 -8.47 0.46
C ARG A 36 31.03 -7.89 -0.39
N VAL A 37 31.66 -6.82 0.09
CA VAL A 37 32.85 -6.25 -0.53
C VAL A 37 34.08 -6.86 0.14
N VAL A 38 35.01 -7.37 -0.63
CA VAL A 38 36.25 -7.96 -0.12
C VAL A 38 37.47 -7.31 -0.75
N VAL A 39 38.47 -7.07 0.09
CA VAL A 39 39.80 -6.61 -0.31
C VAL A 39 40.75 -7.79 -0.21
N ILE A 40 41.44 -8.09 -1.30
CA ILE A 40 42.28 -9.28 -1.44
C ILE A 40 43.71 -8.83 -1.65
N LEU A 41 44.63 -9.34 -0.83
CA LEU A 41 46.06 -9.24 -1.08
C LEU A 41 46.47 -10.31 -2.09
N GLU A 42 47.08 -9.90 -3.19
CA GLU A 42 47.66 -10.78 -4.19
C GLU A 42 49.17 -10.90 -3.93
N SER A 43 49.61 -12.08 -3.50
CA SER A 43 51.02 -12.40 -3.30
C SER A 43 51.45 -13.55 -4.23
N PRO A 44 52.77 -13.73 -4.45
CA PRO A 44 53.30 -14.88 -5.19
C PRO A 44 52.87 -16.23 -4.60
N ASP A 45 52.57 -16.26 -3.30
CA ASP A 45 52.17 -17.47 -2.54
C ASP A 45 50.65 -17.73 -2.58
N GLY A 46 49.87 -16.81 -3.16
CA GLY A 46 48.42 -16.97 -3.34
C GLY A 46 47.62 -15.69 -3.05
N ARG A 47 46.30 -15.85 -2.91
CA ARG A 47 45.37 -14.76 -2.57
C ARG A 47 44.96 -14.87 -1.11
N MET A 48 45.08 -13.79 -0.36
CA MET A 48 44.66 -13.72 1.04
C MET A 48 43.60 -12.64 1.23
N LEU A 49 42.54 -12.94 1.97
CA LEU A 49 41.56 -11.93 2.36
C LEU A 49 42.24 -10.95 3.33
N TYR A 50 42.27 -9.68 2.96
CA TYR A 50 42.84 -8.61 3.78
C TYR A 50 41.78 -7.92 4.64
N GLY A 51 40.60 -7.70 4.07
CA GLY A 51 39.49 -7.06 4.76
C GLY A 51 38.16 -7.29 4.04
N SER A 52 37.08 -7.10 4.77
CA SER A 52 35.71 -7.24 4.30
C SER A 52 34.84 -6.08 4.75
N GLY A 53 33.79 -5.84 3.97
CA GLY A 53 32.72 -4.91 4.26
C GLY A 53 31.48 -5.31 3.47
N SER A 54 30.53 -4.40 3.43
CA SER A 54 29.28 -4.54 2.69
C SER A 54 29.20 -3.48 1.60
N GLY A 55 28.33 -3.73 0.63
CA GLY A 55 27.96 -2.77 -0.39
C GLY A 55 26.58 -3.11 -0.93
N PHE A 56 26.05 -2.23 -1.77
CA PHE A 56 24.79 -2.48 -2.45
C PHE A 56 24.80 -1.87 -3.85
N VAL A 57 24.04 -2.50 -4.74
CA VAL A 57 23.93 -2.10 -6.14
C VAL A 57 23.06 -0.85 -6.24
N VAL A 58 23.60 0.19 -6.89
CA VAL A 58 22.91 1.49 -7.08
C VAL A 58 22.52 1.74 -8.53
N ALA A 59 23.13 1.02 -9.46
CA ALA A 59 22.88 1.05 -10.90
C ALA A 59 23.50 -0.22 -11.52
N PRO A 60 23.19 -0.56 -12.79
CA PRO A 60 23.74 -1.75 -13.42
C PRO A 60 25.27 -1.80 -13.32
N ASN A 61 25.79 -2.91 -12.77
CA ASN A 61 27.22 -3.14 -12.54
C ASN A 61 27.91 -2.18 -11.56
N LEU A 62 27.15 -1.36 -10.82
CA LEU A 62 27.69 -0.34 -9.91
C LEU A 62 27.28 -0.61 -8.46
N VAL A 63 28.28 -0.71 -7.58
CA VAL A 63 28.12 -0.93 -6.14
C VAL A 63 28.66 0.25 -5.37
N VAL A 64 27.89 0.74 -4.40
CA VAL A 64 28.40 1.68 -3.39
C VAL A 64 28.85 0.91 -2.15
N THR A 65 29.94 1.38 -1.54
CA THR A 65 30.44 0.95 -0.24
C THR A 65 31.10 2.13 0.48
N ASN A 66 31.64 1.93 1.67
CA ASN A 66 32.41 2.98 2.35
C ASN A 66 33.83 3.13 1.79
N ALA A 67 34.36 4.35 1.86
CA ALA A 67 35.73 4.64 1.46
C ALA A 67 36.78 3.85 2.28
N HIS A 68 36.59 3.70 3.60
CA HIS A 68 37.55 2.95 4.42
C HIS A 68 37.61 1.45 4.07
N VAL A 69 36.51 0.85 3.61
CA VAL A 69 36.44 -0.59 3.25
C VAL A 69 37.44 -0.92 2.14
N VAL A 70 37.58 -0.04 1.16
CA VAL A 70 38.44 -0.26 -0.02
C VAL A 70 39.73 0.57 -0.01
N ALA A 71 40.03 1.26 1.09
CA ALA A 71 41.17 2.18 1.18
C ALA A 71 42.51 1.51 0.87
N ALA A 72 42.71 0.26 1.33
CA ALA A 72 43.96 -0.48 1.08
C ALA A 72 44.21 -0.72 -0.43
N ALA A 73 43.18 -1.10 -1.18
CA ALA A 73 43.25 -1.30 -2.63
C ALA A 73 43.49 0.00 -3.41
N ARG A 74 43.11 1.15 -2.84
CA ARG A 74 43.41 2.45 -3.44
C ARG A 74 44.86 2.90 -3.23
N GLN A 75 45.44 2.52 -2.09
CA GLN A 75 46.76 2.97 -1.63
C GLN A 75 47.91 2.08 -2.12
N ARG A 76 47.63 0.80 -2.34
CA ARG A 76 48.66 -0.22 -2.60
C ARG A 76 48.25 -1.14 -3.75
N PRO A 77 49.07 -1.27 -4.81
CA PRO A 77 48.72 -2.00 -6.04
C PRO A 77 48.60 -3.51 -5.84
N GLU A 78 49.19 -4.08 -4.79
CA GLU A 78 49.08 -5.50 -4.46
C GLU A 78 47.71 -5.90 -3.88
N PHE A 79 46.81 -4.92 -3.67
CA PHE A 79 45.46 -5.16 -3.17
C PHE A 79 44.42 -4.99 -4.28
N GLY A 80 43.64 -6.03 -4.52
CA GLY A 80 42.47 -6.01 -5.40
C GLY A 80 41.16 -5.84 -4.62
N VAL A 81 40.11 -5.41 -5.33
CA VAL A 81 38.73 -5.37 -4.81
C VAL A 81 37.88 -6.38 -5.57
N ALA A 82 36.98 -7.04 -4.85
CA ALA A 82 35.98 -7.90 -5.44
C ALA A 82 34.69 -7.83 -4.62
N ILE A 83 33.59 -8.29 -5.21
CA ILE A 83 32.31 -8.45 -4.55
C ILE A 83 31.94 -9.93 -4.50
N VAL A 84 31.18 -10.31 -3.49
CA VAL A 84 30.52 -11.62 -3.40
C VAL A 84 29.01 -11.36 -3.36
N PRO A 85 28.27 -11.77 -4.40
CA PRO A 85 26.81 -11.70 -4.43
C PRO A 85 26.14 -12.46 -3.27
N PRO A 86 24.86 -12.18 -2.98
CA PRO A 86 24.11 -12.91 -1.96
C PRO A 86 23.76 -14.34 -2.38
N ALA A 87 23.74 -14.62 -3.68
CA ALA A 87 23.50 -15.92 -4.29
C ALA A 87 24.23 -16.05 -5.64
N GLY A 88 24.36 -17.27 -6.16
CA GLY A 88 24.94 -17.52 -7.48
C GLY A 88 26.45 -17.80 -7.45
N ASP A 89 27.15 -17.38 -8.51
CA ASP A 89 28.59 -17.62 -8.63
C ASP A 89 29.38 -16.63 -7.76
N GLY A 90 30.43 -17.15 -7.12
CA GLY A 90 31.12 -16.52 -5.99
C GLY A 90 31.79 -15.18 -6.26
N LEU A 91 33.12 -15.16 -6.22
CA LEU A 91 33.88 -13.91 -6.21
C LEU A 91 33.89 -13.22 -7.58
N ILE A 92 33.44 -11.96 -7.63
CA ILE A 92 33.41 -11.14 -8.85
C ILE A 92 34.39 -9.98 -8.71
N ALA A 93 35.31 -9.84 -9.67
CA ALA A 93 36.27 -8.75 -9.66
C ALA A 93 35.59 -7.39 -9.81
N ALA A 94 36.06 -6.41 -9.04
CA ALA A 94 35.56 -5.05 -9.07
C ALA A 94 36.70 -4.03 -9.09
N ARG A 95 36.45 -2.87 -9.69
CA ARG A 95 37.38 -1.75 -9.74
C ARG A 95 36.80 -0.53 -9.03
N ILE A 96 37.64 0.21 -8.33
CA ILE A 96 37.24 1.48 -7.73
C ILE A 96 37.15 2.52 -8.86
N ILE A 97 35.96 3.03 -9.14
CA ILE A 97 35.74 4.06 -10.17
C ILE A 97 35.65 5.46 -9.57
N ARG A 98 35.19 5.57 -8.32
CA ARG A 98 35.19 6.81 -7.54
C ARG A 98 35.51 6.52 -6.08
N TYR A 99 36.24 7.42 -5.44
CA TYR A 99 36.68 7.29 -4.06
C TYR A 99 36.67 8.66 -3.40
N SER A 100 35.91 8.82 -2.31
CA SER A 100 35.78 10.09 -1.60
C SER A 100 35.81 9.85 -0.08
N PRO A 101 36.95 10.12 0.58
CA PRO A 101 37.03 10.14 2.04
C PRO A 101 36.14 11.23 2.66
N LEU A 102 35.93 12.34 1.96
CA LEU A 102 35.13 13.46 2.46
C LEU A 102 33.66 13.11 2.65
N SER A 103 33.16 12.15 1.88
CA SER A 103 31.80 11.61 2.01
C SER A 103 31.78 10.21 2.65
N GLU A 104 32.95 9.65 2.97
CA GLU A 104 33.12 8.26 3.41
C GLU A 104 32.53 7.22 2.43
N LEU A 105 32.56 7.49 1.12
CA LEU A 105 31.96 6.63 0.08
C LEU A 105 32.95 6.26 -1.03
N ALA A 106 32.76 5.06 -1.57
CA ALA A 106 33.43 4.58 -2.78
C ALA A 106 32.40 3.97 -3.72
N LEU A 107 32.63 4.15 -5.02
CA LEU A 107 31.86 3.55 -6.10
C LEU A 107 32.73 2.51 -6.78
N LEU A 108 32.20 1.30 -6.87
CA LEU A 108 32.84 0.16 -7.49
C LEU A 108 32.08 -0.19 -8.78
N GLU A 109 32.82 -0.54 -9.82
CA GLU A 109 32.26 -1.20 -10.99
C GLU A 109 32.71 -2.66 -10.99
N PHE A 110 31.78 -3.59 -11.11
CA PHE A 110 32.07 -5.01 -11.24
C PHE A 110 31.84 -5.50 -12.67
N SER A 111 32.50 -6.58 -13.04
CA SER A 111 32.39 -7.18 -14.38
C SER A 111 32.01 -8.65 -14.25
N GLY A 112 31.08 -9.16 -15.07
CA GLY A 112 30.82 -10.60 -15.13
C GLY A 112 29.36 -11.05 -15.07
N GLY A 113 28.37 -10.15 -15.17
CA GLY A 113 26.99 -10.54 -15.48
C GLY A 113 26.21 -11.20 -14.34
N ALA A 114 26.53 -10.89 -13.08
CA ALA A 114 25.59 -11.17 -12.00
C ALA A 114 24.35 -10.28 -12.19
N ASP A 115 23.18 -10.92 -12.26
CA ASP A 115 21.88 -10.25 -12.35
C ASP A 115 21.50 -9.70 -10.97
N LEU A 116 22.18 -8.63 -10.56
CA LEU A 116 21.94 -7.95 -9.30
C LEU A 116 21.05 -6.73 -9.55
N GLU A 117 19.91 -6.70 -8.87
CA GLU A 117 18.94 -5.63 -9.01
C GLU A 117 19.42 -4.38 -8.25
N PRO A 118 19.45 -3.19 -8.89
CA PRO A 118 19.73 -1.94 -8.20
C PRO A 118 18.66 -1.61 -7.16
N LEU A 119 19.10 -1.21 -5.98
CA LEU A 119 18.21 -0.80 -4.90
C LEU A 119 17.58 0.56 -5.20
N THR A 120 16.33 0.72 -4.76
CA THR A 120 15.64 2.00 -4.77
C THR A 120 16.13 2.87 -3.61
N ILE A 121 16.48 4.12 -3.90
CA ILE A 121 16.95 5.11 -2.93
C ILE A 121 15.82 6.10 -2.64
N SER A 122 15.53 6.33 -1.35
CA SER A 122 14.55 7.33 -0.93
C SER A 122 15.12 8.75 -1.10
N THR A 123 14.35 9.64 -1.70
CA THR A 123 14.64 11.09 -1.69
C THR A 123 13.98 11.81 -0.52
N VAL A 124 13.21 11.10 0.29
CA VAL A 124 12.54 11.63 1.48
C VAL A 124 13.45 11.48 2.69
N GLU A 125 13.75 12.60 3.35
CA GLU A 125 14.52 12.62 4.59
C GLU A 125 13.68 11.95 5.71
N PRO A 126 14.27 10.98 6.45
CA PRO A 126 13.55 10.28 7.50
C PRO A 126 13.50 11.10 8.80
N HIS A 127 12.66 10.69 9.75
CA HIS A 127 12.48 11.36 11.03
C HIS A 127 12.97 10.50 12.20
N ALA A 128 13.28 11.15 13.33
CA ALA A 128 13.55 10.42 14.57
C ALA A 128 12.30 9.63 14.99
N GLY A 129 12.50 8.37 15.39
CA GLY A 129 11.43 7.42 15.68
C GLY A 129 11.03 6.53 14.50
N ASP A 130 11.40 6.88 13.26
CA ASP A 130 11.11 6.04 12.09
C ASP A 130 11.80 4.68 12.22
N GLY A 131 11.08 3.62 11.83
CA GLY A 131 11.58 2.25 11.78
C GLY A 131 12.61 2.09 10.67
N VAL A 132 13.71 1.39 10.97
CA VAL A 132 14.81 1.18 10.03
C VAL A 132 15.35 -0.24 10.10
N VAL A 133 15.92 -0.67 8.98
CA VAL A 133 16.55 -1.97 8.82
C VAL A 133 17.95 -1.78 8.25
N ALA A 134 18.96 -2.25 8.99
CA ALA A 134 20.33 -2.29 8.52
C ALA A 134 20.65 -3.68 7.96
N LEU A 135 21.23 -3.71 6.77
CA LEU A 135 21.63 -4.93 6.07
C LEU A 135 23.12 -4.92 5.75
N GLY A 136 23.77 -6.08 5.87
CA GLY A 136 25.17 -6.24 5.52
C GLY A 136 25.75 -7.60 5.89
N TYR A 137 27.07 -7.70 5.87
CA TYR A 137 27.85 -8.93 6.05
C TYR A 137 28.79 -8.78 7.25
N PRO A 138 28.27 -8.86 8.47
CA PRO A 138 29.09 -8.64 9.65
C PRO A 138 30.11 -9.77 9.81
N ASP A 139 31.35 -9.42 10.17
CA ASP A 139 32.46 -10.36 10.29
C ASP A 139 32.20 -11.42 11.37
N VAL A 140 31.37 -11.09 12.37
CA VAL A 140 31.01 -12.01 13.46
C VAL A 140 30.29 -13.27 12.98
N ASP A 141 29.57 -13.18 11.84
CA ASP A 141 28.86 -14.30 11.23
C ASP A 141 29.78 -15.25 10.47
N TYR A 142 31.03 -14.83 10.25
CA TYR A 142 32.08 -15.59 9.57
C TYR A 142 33.22 -16.00 10.50
N GLN A 143 33.04 -15.88 11.81
CA GLN A 143 34.04 -16.33 12.78
C GLN A 143 34.29 -17.84 12.64
N GLY A 144 35.53 -18.20 12.32
CA GLY A 144 35.95 -19.58 12.07
C GLY A 144 35.86 -20.03 10.61
N ALA A 145 35.31 -19.22 9.71
CA ALA A 145 35.39 -19.46 8.27
C ALA A 145 36.83 -19.21 7.77
N THR A 146 37.33 -20.06 6.88
CA THR A 146 38.69 -19.93 6.33
C THR A 146 38.69 -20.07 4.81
N GLY A 147 39.63 -19.39 4.15
CA GLY A 147 39.85 -19.52 2.71
C GLY A 147 38.57 -19.34 1.87
N ALA A 148 38.18 -20.40 1.16
CA ALA A 148 37.03 -20.38 0.27
C ALA A 148 35.68 -20.14 0.98
N ASP A 149 35.58 -20.42 2.28
CA ASP A 149 34.33 -20.21 3.04
C ASP A 149 33.96 -18.73 3.15
N LEU A 150 34.97 -17.86 3.22
CA LEU A 150 34.80 -16.41 3.24
C LEU A 150 34.44 -15.82 1.87
N LEU A 151 34.41 -16.64 0.83
CA LEU A 151 34.04 -16.25 -0.54
C LEU A 151 32.74 -16.92 -0.99
N ARG A 152 32.12 -17.72 -0.12
CA ARG A 152 30.81 -18.34 -0.40
C ARG A 152 29.71 -17.28 -0.37
N PRO A 153 28.82 -17.26 -1.38
CA PRO A 153 27.59 -16.48 -1.35
C PRO A 153 26.70 -16.89 -0.18
N THR A 154 26.19 -15.88 0.50
CA THR A 154 25.29 -16.00 1.65
C THR A 154 24.33 -14.80 1.65
N PRO A 155 23.10 -14.98 2.16
CA PRO A 155 22.21 -13.83 2.35
C PRO A 155 22.83 -12.83 3.34
N PRO A 156 22.56 -11.52 3.20
CA PRO A 156 23.00 -10.53 4.15
C PRO A 156 22.28 -10.71 5.50
N SER A 157 22.94 -10.31 6.57
CA SER A 157 22.35 -10.27 7.90
C SER A 157 21.53 -9.01 8.08
N ARG A 158 20.37 -9.17 8.72
CA ARG A 158 19.37 -8.12 8.93
C ARG A 158 19.26 -7.76 10.40
N THR A 159 19.35 -6.48 10.72
CA THR A 159 19.03 -5.96 12.06
C THR A 159 18.06 -4.80 11.95
N SER A 160 17.13 -4.70 12.90
CA SER A 160 16.10 -3.67 12.90
C SER A 160 16.23 -2.77 14.13
N GLY A 161 15.75 -1.54 14.00
CA GLY A 161 15.71 -0.57 15.09
C GLY A 161 14.96 0.68 14.68
N GLN A 162 15.12 1.76 15.44
CA GLN A 162 14.57 3.07 15.11
C GLN A 162 15.66 4.11 14.97
N ILE A 163 15.37 5.17 14.23
CA ILE A 163 16.23 6.35 14.15
C ILE A 163 16.19 7.06 15.51
N ALA A 164 17.34 7.12 16.17
CA ALA A 164 17.50 7.88 17.39
C ALA A 164 17.59 9.38 17.10
N SER A 165 18.33 9.75 16.05
CA SER A 165 18.49 11.15 15.66
C SER A 165 19.27 11.36 14.37
N LEU A 166 19.07 12.50 13.73
CA LEU A 166 19.92 12.99 12.64
C LEU A 166 21.02 13.93 13.18
N ARG A 167 22.23 13.90 12.60
CA ARG A 167 23.36 14.80 12.92
C ARG A 167 24.04 15.33 11.66
N ASP A 168 24.44 16.60 11.63
CA ASP A 168 25.08 17.17 10.43
C ASP A 168 26.58 16.86 10.34
N ARG A 169 27.11 16.17 11.36
CA ARG A 169 28.50 15.74 11.43
C ARG A 169 28.59 14.31 11.89
N ALA A 170 29.65 13.65 11.43
CA ALA A 170 30.03 12.34 11.89
C ALA A 170 30.48 12.41 13.35
N PRO A 171 30.42 11.28 14.06
CA PRO A 171 30.93 11.16 15.43
C PRO A 171 32.42 11.51 15.57
N THR A 172 33.19 11.35 14.49
CA THR A 172 34.60 11.73 14.37
C THR A 172 34.81 13.25 14.31
N GLY A 173 33.76 14.03 14.10
CA GLY A 173 33.80 15.47 13.90
C GLY A 173 33.79 15.90 12.43
N ASP A 174 33.94 14.96 11.50
CA ASP A 174 33.90 15.24 10.05
C ASP A 174 32.54 15.78 9.62
N SER A 175 32.53 16.63 8.58
CA SER A 175 31.31 17.25 8.05
C SER A 175 30.53 16.30 7.14
N ILE A 176 30.25 15.11 7.66
CA ILE A 176 29.48 14.05 7.01
C ILE A 176 28.14 13.95 7.76
N PRO A 177 27.02 14.29 7.13
CA PRO A 177 25.72 14.14 7.75
C PRO A 177 25.38 12.67 8.03
N THR A 178 24.93 12.37 9.24
CA THR A 178 24.63 11.00 9.68
C THR A 178 23.22 10.81 10.25
N ILE A 179 22.81 9.55 10.24
CA ILE A 179 21.64 8.98 10.91
C ILE A 179 22.17 8.10 12.04
N ASN A 180 21.83 8.43 13.27
CA ASN A 180 22.07 7.56 14.43
C ASN A 180 20.83 6.70 14.63
N HIS A 181 21.01 5.38 14.75
CA HIS A 181 19.92 4.42 14.89
C HIS A 181 20.24 3.32 15.90
N GLN A 182 19.22 2.56 16.24
CA GLN A 182 19.28 1.45 17.19
C GLN A 182 19.53 0.09 16.53
N ALA A 183 19.41 0.00 15.19
CA ALA A 183 19.74 -1.24 14.49
C ALA A 183 21.22 -1.60 14.75
N VAL A 184 21.45 -2.84 15.14
CA VAL A 184 22.80 -3.35 15.49
C VAL A 184 23.60 -3.52 14.21
N ILE A 185 24.71 -2.80 14.08
CA ILE A 185 25.68 -3.04 12.99
C ILE A 185 26.88 -3.76 13.58
N SER A 186 27.95 -4.03 12.84
CA SER A 186 29.26 -4.41 13.42
C SER A 186 30.32 -4.29 12.33
N SER A 187 31.58 -4.67 12.65
CA SER A 187 32.61 -4.83 11.61
C SER A 187 32.08 -5.73 10.49
N GLY A 188 32.31 -5.36 9.24
CA GLY A 188 31.77 -6.05 8.06
C GLY A 188 30.41 -5.51 7.57
N SER A 189 29.57 -4.92 8.45
CA SER A 189 28.33 -4.25 8.01
C SER A 189 28.56 -2.90 7.31
N SER A 190 29.74 -2.31 7.49
CA SER A 190 30.15 -1.03 6.89
C SER A 190 30.05 -1.06 5.37
N GLY A 191 29.37 -0.07 4.80
CA GLY A 191 29.09 0.11 3.38
C GLY A 191 27.75 -0.50 2.93
N GLY A 192 27.09 -1.28 3.78
CA GLY A 192 25.75 -1.82 3.50
C GLY A 192 24.66 -0.74 3.62
N PRO A 193 23.44 -0.99 3.12
CA PRO A 193 22.37 -0.01 3.16
C PRO A 193 21.67 0.04 4.54
N LEU A 194 21.33 1.25 4.97
CA LEU A 194 20.27 1.49 5.96
C LEU A 194 18.98 1.76 5.19
N MET A 195 17.94 0.99 5.46
CA MET A 195 16.66 1.07 4.76
C MET A 195 15.53 1.54 5.67
N ASP A 196 14.53 2.18 5.08
CA ASP A 196 13.21 2.34 5.70
C ASP A 196 12.42 1.01 5.71
N GLU A 197 11.28 0.98 6.37
CA GLU A 197 10.41 -0.21 6.42
C GLU A 197 9.79 -0.59 5.06
N CYS A 198 9.96 0.25 4.04
CA CYS A 198 9.47 0.07 2.68
C CYS A 198 10.57 -0.45 1.73
N GLY A 199 11.73 -0.85 2.27
CA GLY A 199 12.83 -1.45 1.51
C GLY A 199 13.66 -0.47 0.70
N ARG A 200 13.58 0.83 1.01
CA ARG A 200 14.29 1.88 0.27
C ARG A 200 15.47 2.40 1.07
N VAL A 201 16.58 2.66 0.38
CA VAL A 201 17.82 3.13 1.01
C VAL A 201 17.63 4.56 1.50
N ILE A 202 17.88 4.78 2.80
CA ILE A 202 17.89 6.09 3.48
C ILE A 202 19.27 6.45 4.02
N GLY A 203 20.24 5.53 3.94
CA GLY A 203 21.62 5.81 4.32
C GLY A 203 22.58 4.65 4.04
N VAL A 204 23.86 4.86 4.36
CA VAL A 204 24.93 3.86 4.21
C VAL A 204 25.51 3.55 5.58
N ASN A 205 25.34 2.31 6.05
CA ASN A 205 25.86 1.82 7.33
C ASN A 205 27.37 2.01 7.38
N SER A 206 27.91 2.45 8.51
CA SER A 206 29.35 2.66 8.63
C SER A 206 29.92 1.95 9.87
N TRP A 207 29.84 2.55 11.05
CA TRP A 207 30.41 1.99 12.28
C TRP A 207 29.54 2.35 13.49
N HIS A 208 29.79 1.72 14.63
CA HIS A 208 29.19 2.16 15.88
C HIS A 208 29.98 3.27 16.55
N VAL A 209 29.25 4.11 17.27
CA VAL A 209 29.84 4.95 18.31
C VAL A 209 29.53 4.31 19.64
N SER A 210 30.57 3.93 20.37
CA SER A 210 30.46 3.59 21.78
C SER A 210 30.61 4.89 22.58
N GLY A 211 29.56 5.25 23.33
CA GLY A 211 29.71 6.32 24.32
C GLY A 211 30.64 5.85 25.42
N ALA A 212 31.83 6.46 25.55
CA ALA A 212 32.85 6.08 26.53
C ALA A 212 32.28 6.04 27.97
N ASP A 213 31.27 6.86 28.26
CA ASP A 213 30.65 6.98 29.58
C ASP A 213 29.24 6.36 29.70
N THR A 214 28.54 6.08 28.58
CA THR A 214 27.12 5.69 28.62
C THR A 214 26.86 4.20 28.40
N ARG A 215 27.87 3.39 28.03
CA ARG A 215 27.71 2.00 27.54
C ARG A 215 26.69 1.86 26.39
N GLU A 216 26.25 2.97 25.79
CA GLU A 216 25.36 2.95 24.65
C GLU A 216 26.16 2.61 23.39
N THR A 217 25.67 1.64 22.65
CA THR A 217 26.14 1.32 21.30
C THR A 217 25.04 1.74 20.34
N ARG A 218 25.32 2.74 19.48
CA ARG A 218 24.40 3.18 18.43
C ARG A 218 25.02 2.95 17.06
N GLY A 219 24.23 2.45 16.12
CA GLY A 219 24.63 2.38 14.73
C GLY A 219 24.64 3.78 14.12
N VAL A 220 25.60 4.02 13.23
CA VAL A 220 25.73 5.28 12.50
C VAL A 220 25.79 4.98 11.01
N SER A 221 24.95 5.70 10.27
CA SER A 221 24.87 5.63 8.82
C SER A 221 25.04 7.01 8.19
N THR A 222 25.75 7.11 7.08
CA THR A 222 25.80 8.34 6.27
C THR A 222 24.42 8.62 5.67
N ARG A 223 23.92 9.86 5.74
CA ARG A 223 22.58 10.23 5.23
C ARG A 223 22.50 10.07 3.71
N VAL A 224 21.31 9.74 3.21
CA VAL A 224 21.05 9.55 1.77
C VAL A 224 21.37 10.79 0.92
N GLY A 225 21.17 12.01 1.43
CA GLY A 225 21.54 13.22 0.69
C GLY A 225 23.02 13.26 0.28
N GLN A 226 23.91 12.77 1.14
CA GLN A 226 25.35 12.67 0.85
C GLN A 226 25.64 11.60 -0.21
N LEU A 227 24.90 10.49 -0.19
CA LEU A 227 24.96 9.43 -1.19
C LEU A 227 24.49 9.93 -2.57
N LEU A 228 23.35 10.62 -2.61
CA LEU A 228 22.79 11.18 -3.85
C LEU A 228 23.75 12.18 -4.48
N GLN A 229 24.33 13.09 -3.69
CA GLN A 229 25.36 14.01 -4.17
C GLN A 229 26.58 13.25 -4.72
N PHE A 230 27.05 12.23 -4.01
CA PHE A 230 28.19 11.44 -4.43
C PHE A 230 27.97 10.71 -5.76
N LEU A 231 26.74 10.22 -6.00
CA LEU A 231 26.32 9.57 -7.24
C LEU A 231 26.13 10.56 -8.39
N ASP A 232 25.54 11.72 -8.13
CA ASP A 232 25.39 12.81 -9.10
C ASP A 232 26.75 13.30 -9.62
N GLU A 233 27.69 13.54 -8.72
CA GLU A 233 29.08 13.89 -9.06
C GLU A 233 29.81 12.77 -9.84
N ALA A 234 29.33 11.53 -9.76
CA ALA A 234 29.83 10.39 -10.53
C ALA A 234 29.10 10.21 -11.87
N GLY A 235 28.05 10.99 -12.15
CA GLY A 235 27.20 10.85 -13.34
C GLY A 235 26.32 9.59 -13.33
N VAL A 236 25.99 9.07 -12.15
CA VAL A 236 25.16 7.86 -11.99
C VAL A 236 23.71 8.25 -11.74
N SER A 237 22.78 7.63 -12.48
CA SER A 237 21.33 7.79 -12.28
C SER A 237 20.75 6.55 -11.58
N PRO A 238 20.57 6.59 -10.25
CA PRO A 238 19.98 5.48 -9.50
C PRO A 238 18.45 5.43 -9.61
N ASN A 239 17.84 4.33 -9.17
CA ASN A 239 16.41 4.24 -8.95
C ASN A 239 16.02 5.07 -7.73
N LEU A 240 15.09 6.01 -7.89
CA LEU A 240 14.66 6.94 -6.83
C LEU A 240 13.18 6.75 -6.48
N SER A 241 12.84 7.04 -5.23
CA SER A 241 11.46 7.11 -4.76
C SER A 241 11.27 8.33 -3.86
N ASP A 242 10.25 9.13 -4.18
CA ASP A 242 9.84 10.33 -3.44
C ASP A 242 8.62 10.09 -2.53
N GLU A 243 8.13 8.85 -2.47
CA GLU A 243 7.01 8.50 -1.62
C GLU A 243 7.42 8.49 -0.14
N ARG A 244 6.49 8.84 0.77
CA ARG A 244 6.75 8.67 2.21
C ARG A 244 6.55 7.20 2.59
N CYS A 245 7.49 6.62 3.33
CA CYS A 245 7.26 5.30 3.92
C CYS A 245 6.31 5.46 5.10
N LEU A 246 5.14 4.85 5.00
CA LEU A 246 4.15 4.85 6.06
C LEU A 246 4.47 3.74 7.07
N THR A 247 4.40 4.09 8.34
CA THR A 247 4.49 3.12 9.44
C THR A 247 3.37 2.08 9.30
N PHE A 248 3.54 0.91 9.94
CA PHE A 248 2.49 -0.12 9.93
C PHE A 248 1.11 0.42 10.32
N THR A 249 1.03 1.24 11.38
CA THR A 249 -0.22 1.84 11.84
C THR A 249 -0.81 2.79 10.81
N GLU A 250 -0.01 3.69 10.24
CA GLU A 250 -0.46 4.61 9.20
C GLU A 250 -0.94 3.85 7.95
N ARG A 251 -0.26 2.76 7.56
CA ARG A 251 -0.70 1.91 6.44
C ARG A 251 -2.06 1.26 6.70
N VAL A 252 -2.25 0.69 7.89
CA VAL A 252 -3.51 0.07 8.28
C VAL A 252 -4.64 1.10 8.32
N GLU A 253 -4.38 2.30 8.83
CA GLU A 253 -5.35 3.39 8.84
C GLU A 253 -5.68 3.87 7.43
N ALA A 254 -4.67 4.04 6.57
CA ALA A 254 -4.86 4.43 5.18
C ALA A 254 -5.66 3.38 4.39
N GLU A 255 -5.33 2.09 4.52
CA GLU A 255 -6.05 0.99 3.87
C GLU A 255 -7.49 0.88 4.37
N ARG A 256 -7.70 1.04 5.69
CA ARG A 256 -9.04 1.07 6.28
C ARG A 256 -9.86 2.23 5.72
N THR A 257 -9.26 3.42 5.61
CA THR A 257 -9.93 4.62 5.10
C THR A 257 -10.30 4.45 3.64
N ALA A 258 -9.35 3.99 2.81
CA ALA A 258 -9.59 3.68 1.40
C ALA A 258 -10.71 2.65 1.21
N THR A 259 -10.76 1.63 2.07
CA THR A 259 -11.83 0.61 2.04
C THR A 259 -13.18 1.20 2.41
N ILE A 260 -13.25 2.04 3.45
CA ILE A 260 -14.48 2.72 3.86
C ILE A 260 -15.00 3.62 2.74
N ASP A 261 -14.12 4.43 2.15
CA ASP A 261 -14.47 5.35 1.06
C ASP A 261 -14.97 4.58 -0.18
N ALA A 262 -14.31 3.47 -0.53
CA ALA A 262 -14.74 2.61 -1.62
C ALA A 262 -16.14 2.00 -1.37
N LEU A 263 -16.41 1.54 -0.14
CA LEU A 263 -17.72 1.02 0.23
C LEU A 263 -18.79 2.11 0.25
N GLN A 264 -18.45 3.33 0.69
CA GLN A 264 -19.36 4.47 0.65
C GLN A 264 -19.72 4.85 -0.79
N ALA A 265 -18.74 4.94 -1.68
CA ALA A 265 -18.97 5.20 -3.10
C ALA A 265 -19.89 4.14 -3.74
N GLN A 266 -19.71 2.86 -3.41
CA GLN A 266 -20.60 1.79 -3.87
C GLN A 266 -22.02 1.91 -3.31
N ASN A 267 -22.16 2.28 -2.03
CA ASN A 267 -23.47 2.49 -1.42
C ASN A 267 -24.21 3.68 -2.04
N GLU A 268 -23.52 4.78 -2.33
CA GLU A 268 -24.08 5.94 -3.01
C GLU A 268 -24.50 5.60 -4.45
N GLU A 269 -23.67 4.86 -5.19
CA GLU A 269 -24.01 4.38 -6.53
C GLU A 269 -25.26 3.48 -6.50
N LEU A 270 -25.32 2.56 -5.52
CA LEU A 270 -26.47 1.66 -5.36
C LEU A 270 -27.75 2.43 -4.99
N ALA A 271 -27.64 3.43 -4.11
CA ALA A 271 -28.76 4.30 -3.73
C ALA A 271 -29.29 5.09 -4.94
N SER A 272 -28.40 5.66 -5.75
CA SER A 272 -28.78 6.35 -6.99
C SER A 272 -29.51 5.42 -7.97
N LYS A 273 -28.99 4.20 -8.18
CA LYS A 273 -29.65 3.20 -9.03
C LYS A 273 -31.03 2.81 -8.49
N LEU A 274 -31.15 2.62 -7.18
CA LEU A 274 -32.43 2.30 -6.54
C LEU A 274 -33.45 3.43 -6.72
N GLU A 275 -33.03 4.69 -6.59
CA GLU A 275 -33.89 5.86 -6.84
C GLU A 275 -34.35 5.92 -8.30
N THR A 276 -33.46 5.67 -9.26
CA THR A 276 -33.87 5.62 -10.68
C THR A 276 -34.87 4.50 -10.95
N ALA A 277 -34.71 3.34 -10.31
CA ALA A 277 -35.63 2.22 -10.43
C ALA A 277 -37.01 2.54 -9.82
N ASP A 278 -37.07 3.18 -8.64
CA ASP A 278 -38.34 3.63 -8.03
C ASP A 278 -39.05 4.64 -8.93
N ARG A 279 -38.30 5.61 -9.47
CA ARG A 279 -38.86 6.62 -10.38
C ARG A 279 -39.46 5.98 -11.65
N LEU A 280 -38.74 5.05 -12.28
CA LEU A 280 -39.24 4.32 -13.43
C LEU A 280 -40.48 3.49 -13.08
N THR A 281 -40.49 2.86 -11.90
CA THR A 281 -41.62 2.06 -11.41
C THR A 281 -42.86 2.94 -11.18
N ARG A 282 -42.72 4.11 -10.54
CA ARG A 282 -43.83 5.07 -10.37
C ARG A 282 -44.39 5.54 -11.70
N ILE A 283 -43.54 5.90 -12.66
CA ILE A 283 -43.97 6.33 -14.00
C ILE A 283 -44.75 5.19 -14.68
N ALA A 284 -44.24 3.96 -14.63
CA ALA A 284 -44.90 2.79 -15.22
C ALA A 284 -46.29 2.54 -14.58
N VAL A 285 -46.40 2.63 -13.25
CA VAL A 285 -47.67 2.48 -12.52
C VAL A 285 -48.67 3.55 -12.93
N VAL A 286 -48.25 4.83 -13.03
CA VAL A 286 -49.13 5.93 -13.46
C VAL A 286 -49.63 5.72 -14.89
N ILE A 287 -48.75 5.31 -15.81
CA ILE A 287 -49.13 5.00 -17.20
C ILE A 287 -50.13 3.85 -17.24
N LEU A 288 -49.91 2.80 -16.44
CA LEU A 288 -50.79 1.63 -16.40
C LEU A 288 -52.18 1.98 -15.87
N ILE A 289 -52.27 2.74 -14.77
CA ILE A 289 -53.54 3.21 -14.21
C ILE A 289 -54.24 4.17 -15.18
N GLY A 290 -53.53 5.12 -15.77
CA GLY A 290 -54.10 6.04 -16.75
C GLY A 290 -54.63 5.31 -17.99
N GLY A 291 -53.89 4.31 -18.48
CA GLY A 291 -54.29 3.48 -19.61
C GLY A 291 -55.53 2.64 -19.32
N THR A 292 -55.64 2.02 -18.14
CA THR A 292 -56.82 1.23 -17.76
C THR A 292 -58.06 2.11 -17.59
N LEU A 293 -57.93 3.31 -17.00
CA LEU A 293 -59.01 4.30 -16.89
C LEU A 293 -59.49 4.78 -18.26
N ALA A 294 -58.58 5.11 -19.17
CA ALA A 294 -58.92 5.53 -20.53
C ALA A 294 -59.67 4.43 -21.31
N LEU A 295 -59.22 3.17 -21.19
CA LEU A 295 -59.89 2.02 -21.79
C LEU A 295 -61.31 1.84 -21.23
N PHE A 296 -61.48 1.96 -19.91
CA PHE A 296 -62.79 1.86 -19.26
C PHE A 296 -63.76 2.94 -19.75
N VAL A 297 -63.30 4.20 -19.85
CA VAL A 297 -64.10 5.30 -20.39
C VAL A 297 -64.51 5.01 -21.84
N ALA A 298 -63.58 4.55 -22.69
CA ALA A 298 -63.87 4.21 -24.07
C ALA A 298 -64.95 3.13 -24.20
N VAL A 299 -64.89 2.08 -23.37
CA VAL A 299 -65.91 1.02 -23.32
C VAL A 299 -67.28 1.57 -22.90
N CYS A 300 -67.34 2.42 -21.87
CA CYS A 300 -68.58 3.05 -21.42
C CYS A 300 -69.21 3.93 -22.51
N VAL A 301 -68.39 4.74 -23.20
CA VAL A 301 -68.86 5.58 -24.32
C VAL A 301 -69.39 4.72 -25.47
N LEU A 302 -68.67 3.66 -25.84
CA LEU A 302 -69.11 2.74 -26.89
C LEU A 302 -70.44 2.06 -26.53
N GLY A 303 -70.57 1.63 -25.27
CA GLY A 303 -71.82 1.07 -24.73
C GLY A 303 -72.99 2.04 -24.80
N ALA A 304 -72.78 3.31 -24.44
CA ALA A 304 -73.79 4.36 -24.53
C ALA A 304 -74.23 4.64 -25.99
N VAL A 305 -73.28 4.63 -26.93
CA VAL A 305 -73.58 4.78 -28.38
C VAL A 305 -74.40 3.59 -28.90
N VAL A 306 -74.07 2.37 -28.49
CA VAL A 306 -74.84 1.17 -28.88
C VAL A 306 -76.25 1.19 -28.29
N LEU A 307 -76.40 1.56 -27.01
CA LEU A 307 -77.70 1.65 -26.35
C LEU A 307 -78.59 2.76 -26.92
N SER A 308 -78.03 3.92 -27.25
CA SER A 308 -78.78 5.01 -27.89
C SER A 308 -79.25 4.64 -29.30
N ARG A 309 -78.44 3.91 -30.08
CA ARG A 309 -78.86 3.35 -31.37
C ARG A 309 -80.00 2.33 -31.24
N ARG A 310 -80.01 1.50 -30.18
CA ARG A 310 -81.15 0.59 -29.90
C ARG A 310 -82.42 1.32 -29.49
N ARG A 311 -82.32 2.44 -28.77
CA ARG A 311 -83.49 3.26 -28.36
C ARG A 311 -84.12 4.07 -29.49
N GLY A 312 -83.41 4.32 -30.58
CA GLY A 312 -83.97 4.95 -31.79
C GLY A 312 -84.94 4.07 -32.60
N GLY A 313 -85.15 2.80 -32.20
CA GLY A 313 -85.93 1.83 -32.97
C GLY A 313 -87.37 1.55 -32.49
N ASN A 314 -87.81 2.08 -31.35
CA ASN A 314 -89.17 1.81 -30.84
C ASN A 314 -89.77 3.05 -30.17
N GLY A 315 -90.59 3.79 -30.92
CA GLY A 315 -91.50 4.79 -30.38
C GLY A 315 -92.94 4.29 -30.46
N HIS A 316 -93.60 4.14 -29.32
CA HIS A 316 -95.02 4.51 -29.09
C HIS A 316 -95.35 4.42 -27.58
N ALA A 317 -95.97 5.50 -27.09
CA ALA A 317 -96.44 5.77 -25.71
C ALA A 317 -97.70 4.89 -25.36
N PRO A 318 -98.40 4.98 -24.19
CA PRO A 318 -98.60 6.15 -23.31
C PRO A 318 -98.67 5.90 -21.78
N ALA A 319 -98.79 7.00 -21.02
CA ALA A 319 -99.19 7.07 -19.59
C ALA A 319 -100.73 6.90 -19.43
N PRO A 320 -101.29 6.61 -18.23
CA PRO A 320 -101.65 7.69 -17.27
C PRO A 320 -101.72 7.34 -15.74
N HIS A 321 -101.62 8.42 -14.95
CA HIS A 321 -102.27 8.84 -13.66
C HIS A 321 -102.88 7.91 -12.57
N HIS A 322 -102.55 8.30 -11.30
CA HIS A 322 -103.26 8.25 -9.98
C HIS A 322 -103.72 6.88 -9.42
N GLU A 323 -103.72 6.53 -8.12
CA GLU A 323 -104.09 7.24 -6.88
C GLU A 323 -103.67 6.43 -5.61
N THR A 324 -103.76 7.07 -4.44
CA THR A 324 -103.25 6.77 -3.08
C THR A 324 -103.97 5.65 -2.30
N VAL A 325 -103.26 4.89 -1.43
CA VAL A 325 -103.83 4.24 -0.22
C VAL A 325 -102.83 4.29 0.95
N VAL A 326 -103.35 4.64 2.14
CA VAL A 326 -102.68 4.78 3.45
C VAL A 326 -103.02 3.57 4.34
N GLN A 327 -102.08 3.10 5.19
CA GLN A 327 -102.23 2.70 6.62
C GLN A 327 -100.95 1.96 7.10
N HIS A 328 -100.18 2.42 8.10
CA HIS A 328 -100.33 2.45 9.58
C HIS A 328 -99.81 1.18 10.31
N HIS A 329 -98.69 1.31 11.07
CA HIS A 329 -98.41 0.83 12.45
C HIS A 329 -96.89 0.62 12.73
N ASP A 330 -96.23 1.61 13.35
CA ASP A 330 -95.70 1.69 14.74
C ASP A 330 -95.04 0.50 15.51
N PRO A 331 -94.20 0.77 16.55
CA PRO A 331 -92.79 0.28 16.62
C PRO A 331 -92.36 -0.45 17.93
N GLU A 332 -91.02 -0.68 18.05
CA GLU A 332 -90.18 -0.90 19.27
C GLU A 332 -90.22 -2.31 19.94
N PRO A 333 -89.17 -2.79 20.68
CA PRO A 333 -88.33 -1.95 21.54
C PRO A 333 -86.81 -2.18 21.65
N PHE A 334 -86.19 -1.10 22.12
CA PHE A 334 -84.99 -0.91 22.95
C PHE A 334 -84.43 -2.09 23.77
N GLU A 335 -83.09 -2.24 23.78
CA GLU A 335 -82.32 -2.53 25.00
C GLU A 335 -80.84 -2.07 24.90
N ALA A 336 -80.35 -1.43 25.98
CA ALA A 336 -78.96 -1.02 26.25
C ALA A 336 -78.76 -1.10 27.78
N PRO A 337 -77.59 -0.82 28.41
CA PRO A 337 -76.17 -1.00 28.04
C PRO A 337 -75.39 -1.79 29.15
N ARG A 338 -74.11 -2.14 28.95
CA ARG A 338 -73.18 -2.39 30.09
C ARG A 338 -71.76 -1.86 29.84
N ARG A 339 -71.34 -0.94 30.73
CA ARG A 339 -69.94 -0.59 31.05
C ARG A 339 -69.61 -1.14 32.44
N ARG A 340 -68.39 -1.66 32.64
CA ARG A 340 -67.62 -1.70 33.92
C ARG A 340 -66.15 -2.05 33.58
N THR A 341 -65.19 -1.13 33.68
CA THR A 341 -64.34 -0.72 34.84
C THR A 341 -63.11 -1.60 35.11
N GLY A 342 -61.94 -0.93 35.20
CA GLY A 342 -60.72 -1.32 35.93
C GLY A 342 -59.75 -2.22 35.15
N VAL A 343 -58.42 -2.11 35.23
CA VAL A 343 -57.51 -1.54 36.25
C VAL A 343 -56.13 -1.24 35.59
N VAL A 344 -55.45 -0.23 36.14
CA VAL A 344 -54.06 0.20 35.89
C VAL A 344 -53.04 -0.79 36.49
N ALA A 345 -51.90 -1.01 35.82
CA ALA A 345 -50.65 -1.37 36.50
C ALA A 345 -49.42 -0.76 35.78
N ILE A 346 -48.67 0.01 36.54
CA ILE A 346 -47.34 0.58 36.26
C ILE A 346 -46.30 -0.36 36.88
N VAL A 347 -45.24 -0.73 36.14
CA VAL A 347 -43.85 -0.99 36.61
C VAL A 347 -42.99 -0.82 35.33
N GLY A 348 -41.98 0.05 35.19
CA GLY A 348 -40.99 0.52 36.14
C GLY A 348 -39.72 -0.33 36.00
N GLY A 349 -38.79 0.03 35.12
CA GLY A 349 -37.53 -0.71 34.96
C GLY A 349 -36.51 -0.02 34.07
N ALA A 350 -35.79 0.94 34.67
CA ALA A 350 -34.56 1.50 34.15
C ALA A 350 -33.35 0.78 34.78
N SER A 351 -32.30 0.60 33.99
CA SER A 351 -30.89 0.37 34.36
C SER A 351 -30.13 0.58 33.04
N ASN A 352 -29.42 1.69 32.81
CA ASN A 352 -28.10 2.01 33.36
C ASN A 352 -27.25 0.76 33.64
#